data_AF-A0A9E2Q4C1-F1
#
_entry.id   AF-A0A9E2Q4C1-F1
#
_cell.length_a   1.000
_cell.length_b   1.000
_cell.length_c   1.000
_cell.angle_alpha   90.00
_cell.angle_beta   90.00
_cell.angle_gamma   90.00
#
_symmetry.space_group_name_H-M   'P 1'
#
loop_
_entity.id
_entity.type
_entity.pdbx_description
1 polymer ?
#
loop_
_entity_poly.entity_id
_entity_poly.type
_entity_poly.pdbx_seq_one_letter_code
_entity_poly.pdbx_strand_id
1 'polypeptide(L)'
;MIGAVLIAAVSTAAAAGCTGTSTATPTVPVTATPTLPAPMASPARPDEWRGTGEIGAQAAAVWFVRDLYSYVVETNDLTDWQALSEPDCEFCQSVVDDVGKGVQTGTVLRQGV
;
A
#
# COMPACT_ATOMS: atom_id res chain seq x y z
N MET A 1 47.61 -30.64 -14.00
CA MET A 1 47.35 -31.44 -12.79
C MET A 1 45.88 -31.29 -12.48
N ILE A 2 45.12 -32.31 -12.86
CA ILE A 2 43.66 -32.43 -12.76
C ILE A 2 43.33 -32.84 -11.33
N GLY A 3 42.35 -32.19 -10.71
CA GLY A 3 41.85 -32.53 -9.37
C GLY A 3 40.35 -32.34 -9.30
N ALA A 4 39.61 -33.22 -9.97
CA ALA A 4 38.16 -33.30 -9.86
C ALA A 4 37.79 -33.87 -8.48
N VAL A 5 37.11 -33.08 -7.65
CA VAL A 5 36.53 -33.55 -6.39
C VAL A 5 35.06 -33.86 -6.64
N LEU A 6 34.76 -35.15 -6.77
CA LEU A 6 33.41 -35.71 -6.82
C LEU A 6 32.85 -35.75 -5.39
N ILE A 7 31.88 -34.88 -5.08
CA ILE A 7 31.11 -35.00 -3.84
C ILE A 7 29.83 -35.78 -4.18
N ALA A 8 29.75 -36.98 -3.62
CA ALA A 8 28.63 -37.90 -3.76
C ALA A 8 27.36 -37.34 -3.11
N ALA A 9 26.24 -37.44 -3.84
CA ALA A 9 24.91 -37.21 -3.32
C ALA A 9 24.51 -38.35 -2.36
N VAL A 10 24.02 -38.00 -1.17
CA VAL A 10 23.25 -38.91 -0.31
C VAL A 10 21.89 -38.26 -0.09
N SER A 11 20.87 -38.90 -0.68
CA SER A 11 19.46 -38.61 -0.46
C SER A 11 18.94 -39.56 0.60
N THR A 12 18.53 -39.04 1.75
CA THR A 12 17.68 -39.79 2.71
C THR A 12 16.37 -39.04 2.88
N ALA A 13 15.43 -39.36 2.01
CA ALA A 13 14.04 -38.97 2.16
C ALA A 13 13.42 -39.77 3.32
N ALA A 14 13.14 -39.10 4.44
CA ALA A 14 12.29 -39.63 5.50
C ALA A 14 10.93 -38.92 5.43
N ALA A 15 10.08 -39.36 4.51
CA ALA A 15 8.67 -39.00 4.52
C ALA A 15 7.95 -39.91 5.53
N ALA A 16 7.80 -39.44 6.77
CA ALA A 16 6.89 -40.06 7.72
C ALA A 16 5.47 -39.92 7.16
N GLY A 17 4.86 -41.06 6.80
CA GLY A 17 3.51 -41.12 6.28
C GLY A 17 2.49 -40.68 7.32
N CYS A 18 1.89 -39.51 7.11
CA CYS A 18 0.59 -39.19 7.69
C CYS A 18 -0.48 -39.79 6.77
N THR A 19 -0.77 -41.08 6.92
CA THR A 19 -1.99 -41.68 6.38
C THR A 19 -3.17 -41.19 7.21
N GLY A 20 -3.78 -40.12 6.74
CA GLY A 20 -4.97 -39.50 7.32
C GLY A 20 -5.76 -38.78 6.25
N THR A 21 -6.11 -39.46 5.15
CA THR A 21 -7.03 -38.93 4.14
C THR A 21 -8.44 -38.98 4.69
N SER A 22 -8.78 -37.98 5.51
CA SER A 22 -10.18 -37.57 5.68
C SER A 22 -10.42 -36.42 4.71
N THR A 23 -10.77 -36.76 3.46
CA THR A 23 -11.29 -35.78 2.50
C THR A 23 -12.74 -35.47 2.88
N ALA A 24 -12.91 -34.75 3.99
CA ALA A 24 -14.12 -33.97 4.18
C ALA A 24 -13.94 -32.71 3.32
N THR A 25 -14.60 -32.64 2.17
CA THR A 25 -14.70 -31.39 1.40
C THR A 25 -15.57 -30.44 2.23
N PRO A 26 -15.03 -29.39 2.85
CA PRO A 26 -15.87 -28.42 3.53
C PRO A 26 -16.70 -27.71 2.46
N THR A 27 -18.00 -27.97 2.45
CA THR A 27 -18.94 -27.19 1.65
C THR A 27 -19.13 -25.87 2.40
N VAL A 28 -18.38 -24.85 1.99
CA VAL A 28 -18.56 -23.50 2.53
C VAL A 28 -19.78 -22.86 1.83
N PRO A 29 -20.84 -22.51 2.55
CA PRO A 29 -21.93 -21.75 1.94
C PRO A 29 -21.41 -20.35 1.60
N VAL A 30 -21.35 -20.04 0.29
CA VAL A 30 -21.02 -18.70 -0.20
C VAL A 30 -22.26 -17.83 -0.01
N THR A 31 -22.47 -17.29 1.19
CA THR A 31 -23.67 -16.49 1.52
C THR A 31 -23.41 -14.98 1.51
N ALA A 32 -22.22 -14.51 1.13
CA ALA A 32 -21.96 -13.08 0.99
C ALA A 32 -21.49 -12.76 -0.42
N THR A 33 -22.31 -12.00 -1.15
CA THR A 33 -21.80 -11.23 -2.28
C THR A 33 -20.94 -10.11 -1.68
N PRO A 34 -19.61 -10.07 -1.90
CA PRO A 34 -18.79 -9.01 -1.36
C PRO A 34 -19.28 -7.69 -1.97
N THR A 35 -19.75 -6.79 -1.10
CA THR A 35 -20.05 -5.41 -1.52
C THR A 35 -18.78 -4.61 -1.31
N LEU A 36 -18.31 -3.94 -2.37
CA LEU A 36 -17.12 -3.10 -2.28
C LEU A 36 -17.41 -1.94 -1.31
N PRO A 37 -16.49 -1.59 -0.39
CA PRO A 37 -16.62 -0.39 0.41
C PRO A 37 -16.84 0.84 -0.47
N ALA A 38 -17.59 1.82 0.04
CA ALA A 38 -17.72 3.10 -0.64
C ALA A 38 -16.33 3.73 -0.84
N PRO A 39 -16.09 4.43 -1.97
CA PRO A 39 -14.84 5.16 -2.17
C PRO A 39 -14.62 6.14 -1.04
N MET A 40 -13.37 6.26 -0.58
CA MET A 40 -13.01 7.31 0.37
C MET A 40 -13.21 8.67 -0.27
N ALA A 41 -13.87 9.59 0.44
CA ALA A 41 -13.99 10.97 -0.01
C ALA A 41 -12.71 11.77 0.30
N SER A 42 -12.37 12.74 -0.55
CA SER A 42 -11.29 13.70 -0.27
C SER A 42 -11.60 14.48 1.02
N PRO A 43 -10.61 14.72 1.89
CA PRO A 43 -10.83 15.40 3.15
C PRO A 43 -11.27 16.85 2.96
N ALA A 44 -12.24 17.30 3.75
CA ALA A 44 -12.67 18.69 3.74
C ALA A 44 -11.56 19.61 4.30
N ARG A 45 -11.41 20.79 3.68
CA ARG A 45 -10.45 21.81 4.13
C ARG A 45 -10.93 22.48 5.43
N PRO A 46 -10.05 22.73 6.42
CA PRO A 46 -10.42 23.44 7.65
C PRO A 46 -10.85 24.89 7.36
N ASP A 47 -11.77 25.42 8.17
CA ASP A 47 -12.27 26.79 8.02
C ASP A 47 -11.17 27.85 8.19
N GLU A 48 -10.21 27.57 9.07
CA GLU A 48 -9.09 28.45 9.43
C GLU A 48 -8.13 28.68 8.26
N TRP A 49 -8.02 27.73 7.33
CA TRP A 49 -7.17 27.83 6.14
C TRP A 49 -7.55 29.03 5.26
N ARG A 50 -8.80 29.55 5.35
CA ARG A 50 -9.16 30.77 4.62
C ARG A 50 -8.37 32.02 5.06
N GLY A 51 -7.75 31.99 6.25
CA GLY A 51 -6.90 33.07 6.74
C GLY A 51 -5.48 33.01 6.16
N THR A 52 -4.89 34.17 5.90
CA THR A 52 -3.49 34.29 5.42
C THR A 52 -2.47 34.48 6.55
N GLY A 53 -2.93 34.51 7.81
CA GLY A 53 -2.06 34.61 8.98
C GLY A 53 -1.52 33.27 9.45
N GLU A 54 -0.75 33.27 10.54
CA GLU A 54 -0.10 32.10 11.11
C GLU A 54 -1.06 30.92 11.35
N ILE A 55 -2.24 31.19 11.90
CA ILE A 55 -3.27 30.16 12.16
C ILE A 55 -3.74 29.48 10.87
N GLY A 56 -3.95 30.25 9.80
CA GLY A 56 -4.37 29.69 8.51
C GLY A 56 -3.26 28.90 7.83
N ALA A 57 -2.02 29.38 7.93
CA ALA A 57 -0.85 28.66 7.44
C ALA A 57 -0.64 27.34 8.18
N GLN A 58 -0.76 27.33 9.51
CA GLN A 58 -0.69 26.12 10.32
C GLN A 58 -1.79 25.13 9.95
N ALA A 59 -3.04 25.59 9.83
CA ALA A 59 -4.18 24.74 9.47
C ALA A 59 -3.97 24.09 8.09
N ALA A 60 -3.50 24.86 7.11
CA ALA A 60 -3.17 24.35 5.77
C ALA A 60 -2.08 23.27 5.82
N ALA A 61 -0.97 23.56 6.52
CA ALA A 61 0.18 22.66 6.61
C ALA A 61 -0.20 21.33 7.28
N VAL A 62 -0.90 21.39 8.42
CA VAL A 62 -1.34 20.19 9.15
C VAL A 62 -2.30 19.35 8.30
N TRP A 63 -3.28 19.99 7.66
CA TRP A 63 -4.22 19.27 6.80
C TRP A 63 -3.51 18.60 5.62
N PHE A 64 -2.57 19.29 4.97
CA PHE A 64 -1.85 18.78 3.81
C PHE A 64 -1.05 17.50 4.15
N VAL A 65 -0.27 17.52 5.24
CA VAL A 65 0.60 16.39 5.59
C VAL A 65 -0.13 15.25 6.33
N ARG A 66 -1.24 15.54 7.02
CA ARG A 66 -1.98 14.53 7.79
C ARG A 66 -3.12 13.93 6.99
N ASP A 67 -3.99 14.79 6.48
CA ASP A 67 -5.28 14.37 5.94
C ASP A 67 -5.16 14.08 4.45
N LEU A 68 -4.62 15.03 3.68
CA LEU A 68 -4.47 14.85 2.24
C LEU A 68 -3.43 13.78 1.88
N TYR A 69 -2.27 13.75 2.56
CA TYR A 69 -1.29 12.69 2.37
C TYR A 69 -1.90 11.30 2.61
N SER A 70 -2.63 11.10 3.71
CA SER A 70 -3.29 9.82 4.01
C SER A 70 -4.29 9.43 2.93
N TYR A 71 -5.08 10.40 2.44
CA TYR A 71 -6.02 10.16 1.34
C TYR A 71 -5.30 9.70 0.07
N VAL A 72 -4.24 10.39 -0.32
CA VAL A 72 -3.45 10.10 -1.53
C VAL A 72 -2.87 8.69 -1.47
N VAL A 73 -2.25 8.30 -0.35
CA VAL A 73 -1.59 6.99 -0.24
C VAL A 73 -2.57 5.81 -0.10
N GLU A 74 -3.82 6.08 0.27
CA GLU A 74 -4.87 5.06 0.38
C GLU A 74 -5.69 4.90 -0.90
N THR A 75 -5.83 5.98 -1.69
CA THR A 75 -6.72 6.02 -2.87
C THR A 75 -5.99 6.11 -4.20
N ASN A 76 -4.72 6.48 -4.19
CA ASN A 76 -3.93 6.86 -5.37
C ASN A 76 -4.47 8.07 -6.15
N ASP A 77 -5.41 8.84 -5.60
CA ASP A 77 -5.87 10.09 -6.21
C ASP A 77 -4.91 11.23 -5.86
N LEU A 78 -4.17 11.70 -6.87
CA LEU A 78 -3.15 12.74 -6.74
C LEU A 78 -3.65 14.14 -7.14
N THR A 79 -4.94 14.30 -7.43
CA THR A 79 -5.48 15.55 -8.01
C THR A 79 -5.18 16.77 -7.14
N ASP A 80 -5.63 16.75 -5.88
CA ASP A 80 -5.39 17.85 -4.94
C ASP A 80 -3.92 17.94 -4.50
N TRP A 81 -3.22 16.81 -4.42
CA TRP A 81 -1.80 16.76 -4.06
C TRP A 81 -0.95 17.54 -5.06
N GLN A 82 -1.09 17.25 -6.34
CA GLN A 82 -0.35 17.93 -7.41
C GLN A 82 -0.76 19.40 -7.53
N ALA A 83 -2.04 19.72 -7.35
CA ALA A 83 -2.52 21.10 -7.43
C ALA A 83 -1.95 22.02 -6.33
N LEU A 84 -1.58 21.45 -5.18
CA LEU A 84 -1.06 22.19 -4.03
C LEU A 84 0.46 22.06 -3.85
N SER A 85 1.12 21.21 -4.65
CA SER A 85 2.56 20.98 -4.56
C SER A 85 3.32 21.89 -5.53
N GLU A 86 4.39 22.49 -5.04
CA GLU A 86 5.33 23.20 -5.91
C GLU A 86 6.20 22.20 -6.70
N PRO A 87 6.62 22.56 -7.94
CA PRO A 87 7.43 21.68 -8.78
C PRO A 87 8.78 21.28 -8.17
N ASP A 88 9.34 22.13 -7.30
CA ASP A 88 10.63 21.90 -6.62
C ASP A 88 10.50 21.23 -5.24
N CYS A 89 9.26 20.90 -4.81
CA CYS A 89 9.04 20.16 -3.57
C CYS A 89 9.44 18.68 -3.73
N GLU A 90 10.67 18.35 -3.34
CA GLU A 90 11.22 16.98 -3.45
C GLU A 90 10.33 15.92 -2.77
N PHE A 91 9.86 16.19 -1.55
CA PHE A 91 8.95 15.28 -0.84
C PHE A 91 7.62 15.11 -1.58
N CYS A 92 7.07 16.19 -2.13
CA CYS A 92 5.81 16.12 -2.86
C CYS A 92 5.94 15.24 -4.12
N GLN A 93 7.06 15.36 -4.83
CA GLN A 93 7.36 14.54 -6.01
C GLN A 93 7.60 13.07 -5.63
N SER A 94 8.30 12.78 -4.52
CA SER A 94 8.51 11.39 -4.12
C SER A 94 7.21 10.66 -3.83
N VAL A 95 6.22 11.33 -3.25
CA VAL A 95 4.88 10.74 -3.02
C VAL A 95 4.16 10.43 -4.34
N VAL A 96 4.23 11.32 -5.33
CA VAL A 96 3.69 11.07 -6.68
C VAL A 96 4.33 9.84 -7.31
N ASP A 97 5.66 9.75 -7.25
CA ASP A 97 6.42 8.63 -7.80
C ASP A 97 6.05 7.30 -7.11
N ASP A 98 5.97 7.30 -5.78
CA ASP A 98 5.69 6.11 -5.00
C ASP A 98 4.25 5.62 -5.19
N VAL A 99 3.28 6.54 -5.23
CA VAL A 99 1.89 6.23 -5.62
C VAL A 99 1.85 5.67 -7.04
N GLY A 100 2.58 6.29 -7.98
CA GLY A 100 2.68 5.83 -9.36
C GLY A 100 3.22 4.41 -9.48
N LYS A 101 4.26 4.06 -8.71
CA LYS A 101 4.77 2.69 -8.61
C LYS A 101 3.73 1.75 -8.04
N GLY A 102 3.05 2.13 -6.96
CA GLY A 102 2.00 1.35 -6.33
C GLY A 102 0.88 1.00 -7.31
N VAL A 103 0.39 1.98 -8.07
CA VAL A 103 -0.62 1.76 -9.12
C VAL A 103 -0.13 0.76 -10.17
N GLN A 104 1.13 0.83 -10.59
CA GLN A 104 1.71 -0.10 -11.56
C GLN A 104 1.84 -1.53 -10.99
N THR A 105 2.16 -1.66 -9.70
CA THR A 105 2.35 -2.96 -9.05
C THR A 105 1.08 -3.52 -8.41
N GLY A 106 -0.04 -2.78 -8.45
CA GLY A 106 -1.29 -3.16 -7.80
C GLY A 106 -1.22 -3.10 -6.26
N THR A 107 -0.38 -2.22 -5.72
CA THR A 107 -0.19 -2.02 -4.27
C THR A 107 -0.54 -0.57 -3.88
N VAL A 108 -0.78 -0.35 -2.60
CA VAL A 108 -0.89 0.98 -2.00
C VAL A 108 0.23 1.16 -0.98
N LEU A 109 0.67 2.39 -0.75
CA LEU A 109 1.80 2.66 0.16
C LEU A 109 1.51 2.32 1.63
N ARG A 110 0.27 1.96 1.96
CA ARG A 110 -0.12 1.39 3.26
C ARG A 110 0.47 0.00 3.49
N GLN A 111 0.71 -0.77 2.43
CA GLN A 111 1.35 -2.08 2.48
C GLN A 111 2.86 -1.85 2.50
N GLY A 112 3.39 -1.49 3.67
CA GLY A 112 4.82 -1.24 3.87
C GLY A 112 5.69 -2.38 3.35
N VAL A 113 6.88 -1.98 2.89
CA VAL A 113 8.00 -2.84 2.47
C VAL A 113 8.31 -3.91 3.52
#